data_AF-A0A1Y0IFP1-F1
#
_entry.id   AF-A0A1Y0IFP1-F1
#
_cell.length_a   1.000
_cell.length_b   1.000
_cell.length_c   1.000
_cell.angle_alpha   90.00
_cell.angle_beta   90.00
_cell.angle_gamma   90.00
#
_symmetry.space_group_name_H-M   'P 1'
#
loop_
_entity.id
_entity.type
_entity.pdbx_description
1 polymer ?
#
loop_
_entity_poly.entity_id
_entity_poly.type
_entity_poly.pdbx_seq_one_letter_code
_entity_poly.pdbx_strand_id
1 'polypeptide(L)'
;MNHNWAEKHPRFGQGQALTSALTSLGTVSLDLDHWIRMAYWRQWRKPRTKVRNLMKLGVHVQAAVAYGITTKGPWRSSKSPGIQQTLSLAFLKSVGLYALRDGWIKLHYPE
;
A
#
# COMPACT_ATOMS: atom_id res chain seq x y z
N MET A 1 -15.68 39.89 36.91
CA MET A 1 -15.53 39.49 35.50
C MET A 1 -14.72 38.21 35.45
N ASN A 2 -15.38 37.06 35.61
CA ASN A 2 -14.75 35.74 35.52
C ASN A 2 -15.55 34.94 34.47
N HIS A 3 -14.97 34.72 33.29
CA HIS A 3 -15.58 33.86 32.28
C HIS A 3 -14.86 32.52 32.25
N ASN A 4 -15.54 31.52 32.81
CA ASN A 4 -15.19 30.12 32.85
C ASN A 4 -15.31 29.53 31.43
N TRP A 5 -14.20 29.10 30.83
CA TRP A 5 -14.10 28.71 29.42
C TRP A 5 -14.33 27.20 29.18
N ALA A 6 -14.78 26.46 30.21
CA ALA A 6 -14.72 24.99 30.24
C ALA A 6 -16.03 24.24 29.88
N GLU A 7 -17.13 24.92 29.52
CA GLU A 7 -18.45 24.26 29.38
C GLU A 7 -18.99 24.11 27.95
N LYS A 8 -18.21 24.36 26.89
CA LYS A 8 -18.75 24.43 25.51
C LYS A 8 -18.53 23.24 24.57
N HIS A 9 -17.99 22.10 25.01
CA HIS A 9 -17.78 20.97 24.08
C HIS A 9 -18.08 19.56 24.65
N PRO A 10 -19.34 19.11 24.70
CA PRO A 10 -19.68 17.71 24.96
C PRO A 10 -19.79 16.94 23.64
N ARG A 11 -18.68 16.70 22.93
CA ARG A 11 -18.67 15.86 21.69
C ARG A 11 -17.42 15.00 21.47
N PHE A 12 -16.59 14.78 22.49
CA PHE A 12 -15.50 13.80 22.43
C PHE A 12 -15.89 12.56 23.23
N GLY A 13 -16.49 11.54 22.59
CA GLY A 13 -16.79 10.32 23.35
C GLY A 13 -17.36 9.10 22.63
N GLN A 14 -17.93 9.20 21.42
CA GLN A 14 -18.62 8.04 20.81
C GLN A 14 -18.38 7.82 19.32
N GLY A 15 -17.23 8.24 18.78
CA GLY A 15 -16.85 8.00 17.38
C GLY A 15 -15.46 7.40 17.16
N GLN A 16 -14.69 7.15 18.23
CA GLN A 16 -13.28 6.74 18.10
C GLN A 16 -13.08 5.24 17.86
N ALA A 17 -14.05 4.39 18.24
CA ALA A 17 -13.91 2.94 18.08
C ALA A 17 -14.02 2.50 16.61
N LEU A 18 -14.94 3.09 15.84
CA LEU A 18 -15.16 2.74 14.43
C LEU A 18 -14.03 3.23 13.51
N THR A 19 -13.48 4.43 13.77
CA THR A 19 -12.37 4.97 12.97
C THR A 19 -11.05 4.25 13.26
N SER A 20 -10.82 3.84 14.50
CA SER A 20 -9.61 3.10 14.88
C SER A 20 -9.56 1.70 14.26
N ALA A 21 -10.69 0.98 14.22
CA ALA A 21 -10.78 -0.32 13.58
C ALA A 21 -10.62 -0.24 12.05
N LEU A 22 -11.27 0.73 11.39
CA LEU A 22 -11.12 0.96 9.95
C LEU A 22 -9.69 1.40 9.57
N THR A 23 -9.03 2.18 10.42
CA THR A 23 -7.63 2.56 10.23
C THR A 23 -6.71 1.36 10.43
N SER A 24 -6.94 0.54 11.45
CA SER A 24 -6.14 -0.66 11.72
C SER A 24 -6.19 -1.66 10.55
N LEU A 25 -7.39 -1.97 10.03
CA LEU A 25 -7.58 -2.83 8.87
C LEU A 25 -6.97 -2.23 7.58
N GLY A 26 -7.09 -0.91 7.41
CA GLY A 26 -6.44 -0.18 6.33
C GLY A 26 -4.92 -0.22 6.38
N THR A 27 -4.31 -0.20 7.58
CA THR A 27 -2.85 -0.14 7.72
C THR A 27 -2.21 -1.50 7.45
N VAL A 28 -2.79 -2.57 8.00
CA VAL A 28 -2.33 -3.96 7.79
C VAL A 28 -2.40 -4.36 6.31
N SER A 29 -3.49 -3.98 5.63
CA SER A 29 -3.66 -4.25 4.20
C SER A 29 -2.62 -3.53 3.34
N LEU A 30 -2.33 -2.26 3.66
CA LEU A 30 -1.33 -1.47 2.95
C LEU A 30 0.08 -2.01 3.16
N ASP A 31 0.43 -2.42 4.38
CA ASP A 31 1.75 -2.97 4.67
C ASP A 31 2.01 -4.26 3.89
N LEU A 32 1.06 -5.20 3.88
CA LEU A 32 1.21 -6.45 3.15
C LEU A 32 1.35 -6.22 1.63
N ASP A 33 0.58 -5.28 1.07
CA ASP A 33 0.70 -4.89 -0.34
C ASP A 33 2.09 -4.29 -0.64
N HIS A 34 2.66 -3.51 0.29
CA HIS A 34 4.02 -2.99 0.16
C HIS A 34 5.08 -4.09 0.21
N TRP A 35 4.92 -5.09 1.09
CA TRP A 35 5.83 -6.24 1.19
C TRP A 35 5.84 -7.08 -0.09
N ILE A 36 4.67 -7.37 -0.69
CA ILE A 36 4.57 -8.10 -1.95
C ILE A 36 5.24 -7.32 -3.09
N ARG A 37 4.96 -6.02 -3.22
CA ARG A 37 5.60 -5.16 -4.23
C ARG A 37 7.12 -5.07 -4.03
N MET A 38 7.58 -5.04 -2.79
CA MET A 38 9.00 -5.06 -2.46
C MET A 38 9.66 -6.38 -2.90
N ALA A 39 8.99 -7.52 -2.71
CA ALA A 39 9.48 -8.82 -3.15
C ALA A 39 9.67 -8.87 -4.68
N TYR A 40 8.70 -8.37 -5.45
CA TYR A 40 8.84 -8.22 -6.92
C TYR A 40 10.01 -7.30 -7.30
N TRP A 41 10.18 -6.18 -6.58
CA TRP A 41 11.31 -5.27 -6.81
C TRP A 41 12.68 -5.93 -6.55
N ARG A 42 12.77 -6.84 -5.58
CA ARG A 42 13.99 -7.63 -5.31
C ARG A 42 14.21 -8.72 -6.36
N GLN A 43 13.14 -9.29 -6.90
CA GLN A 43 13.20 -10.28 -7.98
C GLN A 43 13.75 -9.66 -9.27
N TRP A 44 13.35 -8.43 -9.60
CA TRP A 44 13.80 -7.74 -10.82
C TRP A 44 15.12 -7.02 -10.59
N ARG A 45 16.26 -7.74 -10.51
CA ARG A 45 17.56 -7.11 -10.23
C ARG A 45 18.03 -6.10 -11.29
N LYS A 46 17.80 -6.39 -12.58
CA LYS A 46 18.33 -5.59 -13.69
C LYS A 46 17.37 -4.44 -14.06
N PRO A 47 17.85 -3.19 -14.27
CA PRO A 47 17.01 -2.08 -14.74
C PRO A 47 16.21 -2.41 -16.00
N ARG A 48 16.84 -3.06 -16.99
CA ARG A 48 16.17 -3.49 -18.22
C ARG A 48 15.00 -4.45 -17.96
N THR A 49 15.14 -5.35 -16.99
CA THR A 49 14.07 -6.30 -16.60
C THR A 49 12.92 -5.57 -15.91
N LYS A 50 13.22 -4.61 -15.03
CA LYS A 50 12.21 -3.76 -14.38
C LYS A 50 11.39 -3.00 -15.42
N VAL A 51 12.06 -2.31 -16.36
CA VAL A 51 11.38 -1.56 -17.44
C VAL A 51 10.52 -2.48 -18.29
N ARG A 52 11.04 -3.64 -18.72
CA ARG A 52 10.28 -4.59 -19.54
C ARG A 52 9.05 -5.14 -18.81
N ASN A 53 9.17 -5.44 -17.52
CA ASN A 53 8.06 -5.94 -16.73
C ASN A 53 7.03 -4.84 -16.48
N LEU A 54 7.45 -3.62 -16.17
CA LEU A 54 6.54 -2.47 -16.07
C LEU A 54 5.79 -2.23 -17.39
N MET A 55 6.48 -2.26 -18.53
CA MET A 55 5.81 -2.13 -19.84
C MET A 55 4.79 -3.24 -20.10
N LYS A 56 5.07 -4.50 -19.71
CA LYS A 56 4.10 -5.61 -19.79
C LYS A 56 2.86 -5.40 -18.93
N LEU A 57 2.99 -4.63 -17.85
CA LEU A 57 1.90 -4.25 -16.95
C LEU A 57 1.11 -3.02 -17.45
N GLY A 58 1.44 -2.49 -18.64
CA GLY A 58 0.76 -1.35 -19.23
C GLY A 58 1.30 0.02 -18.79
N VAL A 59 2.47 0.07 -18.13
CA VAL A 59 3.10 1.36 -17.80
C VAL A 59 3.60 2.03 -19.07
N HIS A 60 3.30 3.33 -19.23
CA HIS A 60 3.86 4.13 -20.32
C HIS A 60 5.40 4.08 -20.31
N VAL A 61 6.02 3.96 -21.48
CA VAL A 61 7.46 3.69 -21.63
C VAL A 61 8.32 4.68 -20.85
N GLN A 62 8.01 5.97 -20.90
CA GLN A 62 8.77 7.01 -20.18
C GLN A 62 8.70 6.81 -18.66
N ALA A 63 7.51 6.50 -18.13
CA ALA A 63 7.33 6.23 -16.70
C ALA A 63 8.02 4.91 -16.30
N ALA A 64 7.92 3.87 -17.13
CA ALA A 64 8.59 2.61 -16.90
C ALA A 64 10.12 2.76 -16.82
N VAL A 65 10.71 3.56 -17.72
CA VAL A 65 12.14 3.89 -17.69
C VAL A 65 12.50 4.67 -16.42
N ALA A 66 11.75 5.74 -16.09
CA ALA A 66 12.01 6.56 -14.91
C ALA A 66 11.97 5.74 -13.61
N TYR A 67 11.00 4.84 -13.47
CA TYR A 67 10.93 3.95 -12.30
C TYR A 67 11.96 2.82 -12.36
N GLY A 68 12.26 2.27 -13.53
CA GLY A 68 13.19 1.15 -13.70
C GLY A 68 14.66 1.50 -13.42
N ILE A 69 15.07 2.74 -13.70
CA ILE A 69 16.45 3.23 -13.48
C ILE A 69 16.62 3.95 -12.13
N THR A 70 15.57 4.01 -11.31
CA THR A 70 15.62 4.71 -10.04
C THR A 70 16.71 4.16 -9.12
N THR A 71 17.46 5.05 -8.48
CA THR A 71 18.44 4.72 -7.43
C THR A 71 17.77 4.51 -6.08
N LYS A 72 16.45 4.73 -5.98
CA LYS A 72 15.69 4.54 -4.75
C LYS A 72 15.62 3.06 -4.40
N GLY A 73 15.81 2.77 -3.11
CA GLY A 73 15.72 1.40 -2.59
C GLY A 73 14.31 0.80 -2.75
N PRO A 74 14.18 -0.54 -2.73
CA PRO A 74 12.93 -1.25 -2.99
C PRO A 74 11.73 -0.76 -2.16
N TRP A 75 11.97 -0.40 -0.90
CA TRP A 75 10.94 0.11 0.00
C TRP A 75 10.37 1.46 -0.44
N ARG A 76 11.23 2.43 -0.80
CA ARG A 76 10.79 3.73 -1.32
C ARG A 76 10.11 3.59 -2.68
N SER A 77 10.61 2.71 -3.54
CA SER A 77 10.01 2.47 -4.86
C SER A 77 8.63 1.84 -4.74
N SER A 78 8.42 0.91 -3.81
CA SER A 78 7.11 0.25 -3.61
C SER A 78 6.00 1.20 -3.15
N LYS A 79 6.36 2.34 -2.54
CA LYS A 79 5.43 3.40 -2.09
C LYS A 79 5.22 4.50 -3.13
N SER A 80 5.89 4.41 -4.28
CA SER A 80 5.74 5.43 -5.32
C SER A 80 4.38 5.27 -6.00
N PRO A 81 3.59 6.35 -6.16
CA PRO A 81 2.22 6.26 -6.66
C PRO A 81 2.15 5.62 -8.06
N GLY A 82 3.13 5.87 -8.93
CA GLY A 82 3.20 5.22 -10.25
C GLY A 82 3.43 3.70 -10.18
N ILE A 83 4.12 3.21 -9.16
CA ILE A 83 4.31 1.78 -8.91
C ILE A 83 3.07 1.17 -8.26
N GLN A 84 2.41 1.91 -7.37
CA GLN A 84 1.16 1.49 -6.74
C GLN A 84 0.01 1.36 -7.74
N GLN A 85 -0.06 2.24 -8.74
CA GLN A 85 -1.04 2.17 -9.83
C GLN A 85 -0.79 0.99 -10.77
N THR A 86 0.47 0.64 -11.00
CA THR A 86 0.87 -0.35 -12.02
C THR A 86 0.94 -1.77 -11.47
N LEU A 87 1.29 -1.90 -10.19
CA LEU A 87 1.08 -3.10 -9.38
C LEU A 87 -0.16 -2.90 -8.49
N SER A 88 -1.28 -2.48 -9.08
CA SER A 88 -2.52 -2.25 -8.34
C SER A 88 -3.06 -3.55 -7.73
N LEU A 89 -3.93 -3.41 -6.73
CA LEU A 89 -4.61 -4.55 -6.10
C LEU A 89 -5.37 -5.38 -7.13
N ALA A 90 -5.89 -4.76 -8.20
CA ALA A 90 -6.56 -5.45 -9.29
C ALA A 90 -5.62 -6.38 -10.08
N PHE A 91 -4.38 -5.94 -10.32
CA PHE A 91 -3.34 -6.78 -10.92
C PHE A 91 -2.93 -7.92 -9.98
N LEU A 92 -2.76 -7.64 -8.68
CA LEU A 92 -2.44 -8.70 -7.70
C LEU A 92 -3.59 -9.72 -7.56
N LYS A 93 -4.84 -9.28 -7.70
CA LYS A 93 -6.03 -10.14 -7.79
C LYS A 93 -6.01 -11.03 -9.03
N SER A 94 -5.65 -10.48 -10.20
CA SER A 94 -5.62 -11.26 -11.44
C SER A 94 -4.49 -12.30 -11.48
N VAL A 95 -3.38 -12.05 -10.78
CA VAL A 95 -2.26 -13.02 -10.65
C VAL A 95 -2.55 -14.09 -9.58
N GLY A 96 -3.70 -14.02 -8.88
CA GLY A 96 -4.08 -15.02 -7.86
C GLY A 96 -3.39 -14.85 -6.50
N LEU A 97 -2.59 -13.79 -6.31
CA LEU A 97 -1.91 -13.48 -5.04
C LEU A 97 -2.85 -12.96 -3.95
N TYR A 98 -4.07 -12.59 -4.31
CA TYR A 98 -5.07 -12.12 -3.35
C TYR A 98 -5.54 -13.23 -2.40
N ALA A 99 -5.55 -14.50 -2.85
CA ALA A 99 -5.86 -15.64 -1.97
C ALA A 99 -4.80 -15.84 -0.87
N LEU A 100 -3.52 -15.53 -1.17
CA LEU A 100 -2.44 -15.58 -0.19
C LEU A 100 -2.57 -14.46 0.85
N ARG A 101 -2.94 -13.26 0.39
CA ARG A 101 -3.19 -12.10 1.25
C ARG A 101 -4.35 -12.36 2.21
N ASP A 102 -5.49 -12.82 1.70
CA ASP A 102 -6.67 -13.10 2.52
C ASP A 102 -6.44 -14.28 3.46
N GLY A 103 -5.71 -15.31 3.00
CA GLY A 103 -5.28 -16.42 3.86
C GLY A 103 -4.33 -15.99 4.99
N TRP A 104 -3.39 -15.08 4.70
CA TRP A 104 -2.46 -14.55 5.71
C TRP A 104 -3.17 -13.67 6.74
N ILE A 105 -4.09 -12.80 6.28
CA ILE A 105 -4.91 -11.97 7.18
C ILE A 105 -5.77 -12.86 8.08
N LYS A 106 -6.44 -13.88 7.52
CA LYS A 106 -7.24 -14.85 8.28
C LYS A 106 -6.41 -15.63 9.31
N LEU A 107 -5.14 -15.92 9.01
CA LEU A 107 -4.25 -16.64 9.92
C LEU A 107 -3.77 -15.79 11.10
N HIS A 108 -3.48 -14.50 10.87
CA HIS A 108 -2.90 -13.62 11.89
C HIS A 108 -3.90 -12.73 12.63
N TYR A 109 -5.10 -12.58 12.08
CA TYR A 109 -6.22 -11.90 12.74
C TYR A 109 -7.44 -12.83 12.73
N PRO A 110 -7.41 -13.96 13.47
CA PRO A 110 -8.61 -14.74 13.73
C PRO A 110 -9.55 -13.90 14.60
N GLU A 111 -10.83 -13.86 14.22
CA GLU A 111 -11.92 -13.29 15.03
C GLU A 111 -11.99 -13.92 16.44
#